data_AF-A0AAP0W2V9-F1
#
_entry.id   AF-A0AAP0W2V9-F1
#
_cell.length_a   1.000
_cell.length_b   1.000
_cell.length_c   1.000
_cell.angle_alpha   90.00
_cell.angle_beta   90.00
_cell.angle_gamma   90.00
#
_symmetry.space_group_name_H-M   'P 1'
#
loop_
_entity.id
_entity.type
_entity.pdbx_description
1 polymer ?
#
loop_
_entity_poly.entity_id
_entity_poly.type
_entity_poly.pdbx_seq_one_letter_code
_entity_poly.pdbx_strand_id
1 'polypeptide(L)' 'MTKVTTPSQLKAELESQKTYLLEACLMAFNQLPNQRTKGAFPSTYALAAKIDHLLQQEKKISLPTTTKPG' A
#
# COMPACT_ATOMS: atom_id res chain seq x y z
N MET A 1 3.46 16.70 26.64
CA MET A 1 2.98 15.33 26.93
C MET A 1 3.64 14.38 25.95
N THR A 2 4.58 13.55 26.40
CA THR A 2 5.07 12.42 25.61
C THR A 2 4.00 11.35 25.65
N LYS A 3 3.25 11.20 24.55
CA LYS A 3 2.26 10.13 24.40
C LYS A 3 3.04 8.81 24.45
N VAL A 4 2.79 7.98 25.46
CA VAL A 4 3.43 6.67 25.57
C VAL A 4 2.87 5.81 24.44
N THR A 5 3.61 5.70 23.35
CA THR A 5 3.26 4.87 22.20
C THR A 5 3.84 3.49 22.41
N THR A 6 3.01 2.45 22.46
CA THR A 6 3.52 1.07 22.53
C THR A 6 4.21 0.69 21.21
N PRO A 7 5.16 -0.26 21.20
CA PRO A 7 5.77 -0.73 19.96
C PRO A 7 4.75 -1.21 18.93
N SER A 8 3.64 -1.81 19.39
CA SER A 8 2.52 -2.22 18.54
C SER A 8 1.77 -1.04 17.91
N GLN A 9 1.56 0.05 18.64
CA GLN A 9 0.94 1.27 18.11
C GLN A 9 1.86 1.96 17.10
N LEU A 10 3.17 2.01 17.37
CA LEU A 10 4.15 2.54 16.40
C LEU A 10 4.17 1.74 15.11
N LYS A 11 4.09 0.40 15.21
CA LYS A 11 4.03 -0.46 14.04
C LYS A 11 2.74 -0.22 13.24
N ALA A 12 1.59 -0.11 13.91
CA ALA A 12 0.32 0.16 13.24
C ALA A 12 0.31 1.52 12.54
N GLU A 13 0.85 2.55 13.19
CA GLU A 13 1.00 3.89 12.62
C GLU A 13 1.92 3.88 11.39
N LEU A 14 3.05 3.17 11.48
CA LEU A 14 4.00 3.05 10.36
C LEU A 14 3.38 2.34 9.16
N GLU A 15 2.66 1.23 9.38
CA GLU A 15 1.95 0.56 8.29
C GLU A 15 0.87 1.47 7.70
N SER A 16 0.12 2.20 8.54
CA SER A 16 -0.88 3.17 8.06
C SER A 16 -0.27 4.27 7.19
N GLN A 17 0.87 4.84 7.58
CA GLN A 17 1.57 5.86 6.79
C GLN A 17 2.10 5.29 5.48
N LYS A 18 2.60 4.05 5.50
CA LYS A 18 3.06 3.35 4.30
C LYS A 18 1.92 3.10 3.31
N THR A 19 0.78 2.61 3.78
CA THR A 19 -0.41 2.42 2.93
C THR A 19 -0.85 3.76 2.33
N TYR A 20 -0.94 4.82 3.14
CA TYR A 20 -1.32 6.15 2.65
C TYR A 20 -0.36 6.70 1.58
N LEU A 21 0.95 6.54 1.78
CA LEU A 21 1.95 6.96 0.81
C LEU A 21 1.83 6.17 -0.51
N LEU A 22 1.61 4.85 -0.43
CA LEU A 22 1.42 4.00 -1.60
C LEU A 22 0.15 4.38 -2.38
N GLU A 23 -0.96 4.69 -1.70
CA GLU A 23 -2.18 5.20 -2.34
C GLU A 23 -1.93 6.53 -3.06
N ALA A 24 -1.23 7.47 -2.41
CA ALA A 24 -0.86 8.74 -3.02
C ALA A 24 0.03 8.55 -4.26
N CYS A 25 0.98 7.63 -4.20
CA CYS A 25 1.83 7.27 -5.34
C CYS A 25 1.00 6.69 -6.48
N LEU A 26 0.09 5.76 -6.20
CA LEU A 26 -0.79 5.17 -7.21
C LEU A 26 -1.65 6.23 -7.91
N MET A 27 -2.25 7.14 -7.14
CA MET A 27 -3.04 8.24 -7.70
C MET A 27 -2.21 9.17 -8.59
N ALA A 28 -0.96 9.46 -8.20
CA ALA A 28 -0.06 10.27 -9.00
C ALA A 28 0.34 9.54 -10.29
N PHE A 29 0.72 8.25 -10.21
CA PHE A 29 1.11 7.47 -11.39
C PHE A 29 -0.05 7.26 -12.38
N ASN A 30 -1.29 7.13 -11.90
CA ASN A 30 -2.47 7.01 -12.76
C ASN A 30 -2.78 8.30 -13.55
N GLN A 31 -2.28 9.45 -13.12
CA GLN A 31 -2.41 10.71 -13.86
C GLN A 31 -1.31 10.89 -14.92
N LEU A 32 -0.24 10.10 -14.84
CA LEU A 32 0.85 10.16 -15.82
C LEU A 32 0.50 9.32 -17.05
N PRO A 33 0.89 9.77 -18.26
CA PRO A 33 0.82 8.90 -19.43
C PRO A 33 1.71 7.67 -19.24
N ASN A 34 1.32 6.55 -19.86
CA ASN A 34 2.14 5.35 -19.83
C ASN A 34 3.46 5.63 -20.57
N GLN A 35 4.56 5.64 -19.82
CA GLN A 35 5.89 5.91 -20.35
C GLN A 35 6.82 4.78 -19.97
N ARG A 36 7.70 4.43 -20.91
CA ARG A 36 8.77 3.45 -20.64
C ARG A 36 9.75 4.05 -19.64
N THR A 37 10.00 3.31 -18.57
CA THR A 37 10.96 3.69 -17.53
C THR A 37 12.29 2.98 -17.76
N LYS A 38 13.39 3.59 -17.34
CA LYS A 38 14.73 2.96 -17.35
C LYS A 38 15.04 2.18 -16.07
N GLY A 39 14.08 2.07 -15.16
CA GLY A 39 14.24 1.48 -13.83
C GLY A 39 13.83 0.01 -13.76
N ALA A 40 13.64 -0.47 -12.52
CA ALA A 40 13.25 -1.86 -12.23
C ALA A 40 11.91 -2.28 -12.85
N PHE A 41 11.03 -1.32 -13.14
CA PHE A 41 9.77 -1.54 -13.83
C PHE A 41 9.88 -1.09 -15.29
N PRO A 42 9.20 -1.76 -16.22
CA PRO A 42 9.29 -1.45 -17.65
C PRO A 42 8.49 -0.20 -18.05
N SER A 43 7.48 0.21 -17.28
CA SER A 43 6.72 1.43 -17.52
C SER A 43 6.09 2.01 -16.26
N THR A 44 5.61 3.26 -16.35
CA THR A 44 4.83 3.92 -15.28
C THR A 44 3.57 3.12 -14.91
N TYR A 45 2.89 2.53 -15.88
CA TYR A 45 1.74 1.65 -15.61
C TYR A 45 2.15 0.33 -14.93
N ALA A 46 3.28 -0.27 -15.33
CA ALA A 46 3.77 -1.48 -14.67
C ALA A 46 4.13 -1.22 -13.21
N LEU A 47 4.67 -0.03 -12.90
CA LEU A 47 4.90 0.41 -11.53
C LEU A 47 3.57 0.63 -10.78
N ALA A 48 2.60 1.33 -11.37
CA ALA A 48 1.28 1.54 -10.78
C ALA A 48 0.59 0.20 -10.45
N ALA A 49 0.62 -0.77 -11.36
CA ALA A 49 0.07 -2.10 -11.15
C ALA A 49 0.76 -2.84 -9.97
N LYS A 50 2.07 -2.66 -9.79
CA LYS A 50 2.77 -3.24 -8.64
C LYS A 50 2.33 -2.60 -7.32
N ILE A 51 2.17 -1.27 -7.31
CA ILE A 51 1.68 -0.53 -6.13
C ILE A 51 0.26 -0.98 -5.78
N ASP A 52 -0.63 -1.05 -6.76
CA ASP A 52 -2.01 -1.52 -6.57
C ASP A 52 -2.04 -2.96 -6.00
N HIS A 53 -1.22 -3.86 -6.54
CA HIS A 53 -1.10 -5.22 -6.02
C HIS A 53 -0.63 -5.26 -4.55
N LEU A 54 0.33 -4.40 -4.17
CA LEU A 54 0.79 -4.31 -2.77
C LEU A 54 -0.32 -3.82 -1.84
N LEU A 55 -1.07 -2.79 -2.24
CA LEU A 55 -2.21 -2.26 -1.48
C LEU A 55 -3.31 -3.32 -1.30
N GLN A 56 -3.60 -4.09 -2.35
CA GLN A 56 -4.57 -5.19 -2.28
C GLN A 56 -4.13 -6.33 -1.35
N GLN A 57 -2.82 -6.62 -1.28
CA GLN A 57 -2.28 -7.61 -0.35
C GLN A 57 -2.45 -7.17 1.10
N GLU A 58 -2.12 -5.91 1.42
CA GLU A 58 -2.33 -5.37 2.76
C GLU A 58 -3.82 -5.42 3.15
N LYS A 59 -4.71 -5.03 2.24
CA LYS A 59 -6.16 -5.09 2.45
C LYS A 59 -6.69 -6.52 2.68
N LYS A 60 -6.14 -7.52 1.99
CA LYS A 60 -6.50 -8.94 2.19
C LYS A 60 -6.03 -9.46 3.55
N ILE A 61 -4.90 -8.99 4.06
CA ILE A 61 -4.38 -9.38 5.38
C ILE A 61 -5.22 -8.76 6.51
N SER A 62 -5.83 -7.59 6.28
CA SER A 62 -6.67 -6.90 7.27
C SER A 62 -8.12 -7.39 7.36
N LEU A 63 -8.60 -8.23 6.44
CA LEU A 63 -9.94 -8.81 6.51
C LEU A 63 -9.90 -10.11 7.34
N PRO A 64 -10.59 -10.21 8.49
CA PRO A 64 -10.71 -11.48 9.18
C PRO A 64 -11.53 -12.42 8.28
N THR A 65 -10.94 -13.54 7.88
CA THR A 65 -11.69 -14.67 7.32
C THR A 65 -12.67 -15.17 8.37
N THR A 66 -13.91 -14.66 8.35
CA THR A 66 -15.01 -15.27 9.08
C THR A 66 -15.35 -16.60 8.42
N THR A 67 -14.73 -17.67 8.91
CA THR A 67 -15.16 -19.05 8.67
C THR A 67 -16.56 -19.19 9.24
N LYS A 68 -17.54 -19.40 8.36
CA LYS A 68 -18.92 -19.78 8.72
C LYS A 68 -18.90 -21.25 9.14
N PRO A 69 -19.25 -21.62 10.39
CA PRO A 69 -19.46 -23.02 10.73
C PRO A 69 -20.79 -23.47 10.13
N GLY A 70 -20.74 -24.53 9.34
CA GLY A 70 -21.89 -25.34 8.92
C GLY A 70 -21.86 -26.67 9.65
#